data_AF-A0A453NPN2-F1
#
_entry.id   AF-A0A453NPN2-F1
#
_cell.length_a   1.000
_cell.length_b   1.000
_cell.length_c   1.000
_cell.angle_alpha   90.00
_cell.angle_beta   90.00
_cell.angle_gamma   90.00
#
_symmetry.space_group_name_H-M   'P 1'
#
loop_
_entity.id
_entity.type
_entity.pdbx_description
1 polymer ?
#
loop_
_entity_poly.entity_id
_entity_poly.type
_entity_poly.pdbx_seq_one_letter_code
_entity_poly.pdbx_strand_id
1 'polypeptide(L)'
;LNIPKGVRRVLFRTLNTDRGLMWKAAGDMSYVGFTEDGAQWLVDNTDIKLVGIDYISVAAFDHLISAHVAFFKNAGYHPSRSPETRQREDWTIHAALLTSETGWL
;
A
#
# COMPACT_ATOMS: atom_id res chain seq x y z
N LEU A 1 -13.05 6.42 0.49
CA LEU A 1 -12.88 5.14 -0.24
C LEU A 1 -13.99 4.19 0.20
N ASN A 2 -14.76 3.62 -0.74
CA ASN A 2 -15.80 2.66 -0.41
C ASN A 2 -15.24 1.23 -0.45
N ILE A 3 -14.39 0.88 0.52
CA ILE A 3 -13.77 -0.44 0.62
C ILE A 3 -14.72 -1.34 1.44
N PRO A 4 -15.20 -2.47 0.90
CA PRO A 4 -16.04 -3.39 1.65
C PRO A 4 -15.33 -3.91 2.92
N LYS A 5 -16.10 -4.12 4.00
CA LYS A 5 -15.57 -4.74 5.23
C LYS A 5 -15.00 -6.12 4.95
N GLY A 6 -13.93 -6.49 5.65
CA GLY A 6 -13.26 -7.78 5.48
C GLY A 6 -12.33 -7.90 4.28
N VAL A 7 -12.19 -6.86 3.43
CA VAL A 7 -11.15 -6.84 2.39
C VAL A 7 -9.77 -6.77 3.06
N ARG A 8 -8.94 -7.78 2.80
CA ARG A 8 -7.61 -7.91 3.40
C ARG A 8 -6.47 -7.47 2.48
N ARG A 9 -6.71 -7.39 1.17
CA ARG A 9 -5.69 -7.15 0.15
C ARG A 9 -6.22 -6.15 -0.86
N VAL A 10 -5.42 -5.14 -1.22
CA VAL A 10 -5.80 -4.16 -2.24
C VAL A 10 -4.62 -3.84 -3.15
N LEU A 11 -4.90 -3.63 -4.43
CA LEU A 11 -3.96 -3.11 -5.41
C LEU A 11 -4.51 -1.78 -5.94
N PHE A 12 -3.74 -0.71 -5.79
CA PHE A 12 -4.09 0.60 -6.32
C PHE A 12 -3.51 0.78 -7.72
N ARG A 13 -4.38 0.95 -8.71
CA ARG A 13 -4.02 1.54 -10.01
C ARG A 13 -4.05 3.06 -9.86
N THR A 14 -3.03 3.72 -10.35
CA THR A 14 -2.83 5.17 -10.23
C THR A 14 -2.47 5.77 -11.58
N LEU A 15 -2.16 7.08 -11.58
CA LEU A 15 -1.62 7.76 -12.75
C LEU A 15 -0.25 7.20 -13.19
N ASN A 16 0.42 6.36 -12.40
CA ASN A 16 1.68 5.74 -12.80
C ASN A 16 1.51 4.84 -14.03
N THR A 17 0.45 4.01 -14.04
CA THR A 17 0.10 3.18 -15.21
C THR A 17 -0.28 4.07 -16.40
N ASP A 18 -1.10 5.09 -16.19
CA ASP A 18 -1.60 5.94 -17.28
C ASP A 18 -0.48 6.81 -17.90
N ARG A 19 0.55 7.17 -17.10
CA ARG A 19 1.79 7.81 -17.55
C ARG A 19 2.81 6.82 -18.14
N GLY A 20 2.51 5.52 -18.13
CA GLY A 20 3.38 4.46 -18.61
C GLY A 20 4.74 4.41 -17.90
N LEU A 21 4.80 4.76 -16.60
CA LEU A 21 6.09 4.99 -15.92
C LEU A 21 6.97 3.74 -15.88
N MET A 22 6.39 2.55 -15.83
CA MET A 22 7.14 1.28 -15.86
C MET A 22 7.88 1.04 -17.18
N TRP A 23 7.47 1.70 -18.26
CA TRP A 23 8.04 1.53 -19.61
C TRP A 23 9.03 2.63 -19.98
N LYS A 24 9.32 3.56 -19.05
CA LYS A 24 10.32 4.60 -19.24
C LYS A 24 11.70 4.04 -18.90
N ALA A 25 12.71 4.46 -19.66
CA ALA A 25 14.09 4.01 -19.46
C ALA A 25 14.70 4.46 -18.12
N ALA A 26 14.19 5.55 -17.54
CA ALA A 26 14.62 6.07 -16.24
C ALA A 26 13.43 6.10 -15.27
N GLY A 27 13.73 5.85 -13.99
CA GLY A 27 12.76 6.01 -12.91
C GLY A 27 12.31 7.46 -12.79
N ASP A 28 11.01 7.66 -12.59
CA ASP A 28 10.40 8.98 -12.41
C ASP A 28 10.01 9.12 -10.95
N MET A 29 10.72 9.95 -10.17
CA MET A 29 10.51 10.14 -8.73
C MET A 29 9.21 10.91 -8.41
N SER A 30 8.53 11.48 -9.41
CA SER A 30 7.21 12.12 -9.25
C SER A 30 6.04 11.14 -9.38
N TYR A 31 6.29 9.85 -9.19
CA TYR A 31 5.26 8.81 -9.19
C TYR A 31 4.29 8.98 -8.03
N VAL A 32 3.06 8.52 -8.24
CA VAL A 32 2.03 8.48 -7.21
C VAL A 32 2.37 7.36 -6.22
N GLY A 33 2.31 7.68 -4.93
CA GLY A 33 2.43 6.74 -3.84
C GLY A 33 1.76 7.28 -2.59
N PHE A 34 1.77 6.49 -1.53
CA PHE A 34 1.23 6.91 -0.23
C PHE A 34 2.14 7.93 0.45
N THR A 35 1.51 8.99 0.94
CA THR A 35 2.05 9.84 2.00
C THR A 35 1.93 9.11 3.35
N GLU A 36 2.61 9.62 4.37
CA GLU A 36 2.54 9.06 5.72
C GLU A 36 1.10 9.04 6.29
N ASP A 37 0.39 10.15 6.17
CA ASP A 37 -0.99 10.30 6.63
C ASP A 37 -1.97 9.44 5.84
N GLY A 38 -1.75 9.28 4.54
CA GLY A 38 -2.54 8.37 3.70
C GLY A 38 -2.34 6.90 4.08
N ALA A 39 -1.10 6.50 4.37
CA ALA A 39 -0.79 5.16 4.86
C ALA A 39 -1.45 4.91 6.22
N GLN A 40 -1.31 5.87 7.15
CA GLN A 40 -1.92 5.81 8.47
C GLN A 40 -3.44 5.67 8.40
N TRP A 41 -4.08 6.46 7.54
CA TRP A 41 -5.52 6.38 7.33
C TRP A 41 -5.97 4.98 6.91
N LEU A 42 -5.24 4.33 5.99
CA LEU A 42 -5.59 2.99 5.53
C LEU A 42 -5.51 1.96 6.67
N VAL A 43 -4.50 2.08 7.55
CA VAL A 43 -4.34 1.17 8.70
C VAL A 43 -5.46 1.37 9.73
N ASP A 44 -5.83 2.61 10.01
CA ASP A 44 -6.79 2.92 11.08
C ASP A 44 -8.25 2.71 10.66
N ASN A 45 -8.54 2.75 9.35
CA ASN A 45 -9.91 2.79 8.84
C ASN A 45 -10.32 1.54 8.05
N THR A 46 -9.42 0.56 7.86
CA THR A 46 -9.71 -0.63 7.06
C THR A 46 -9.15 -1.91 7.66
N ASP A 47 -9.69 -3.06 7.22
CA ASP A 47 -9.19 -4.39 7.58
C ASP A 47 -8.02 -4.86 6.68
N ILE A 48 -7.53 -3.98 5.79
CA ILE A 48 -6.46 -4.31 4.85
C ILE A 48 -5.21 -4.72 5.64
N LYS A 49 -4.47 -5.69 5.12
CA LYS A 49 -3.17 -6.16 5.61
C LYS A 49 -2.12 -6.25 4.52
N LEU A 50 -2.55 -6.14 3.26
CA LEU A 50 -1.67 -6.10 2.11
C LEU A 50 -2.09 -4.98 1.17
N VAL A 51 -1.15 -4.10 0.90
CA VAL A 51 -1.32 -3.00 -0.06
C VAL A 51 -0.25 -3.15 -1.13
N GLY A 52 -0.70 -3.02 -2.38
CA GLY A 52 0.19 -2.86 -3.53
C GLY A 52 -0.17 -1.63 -4.36
N ILE A 53 0.79 -1.20 -5.16
CA ILE A 53 0.64 -0.12 -6.12
C ILE A 53 1.26 -0.51 -7.46
N ASP A 54 0.86 0.19 -8.51
CA ASP A 54 1.29 0.03 -9.89
C ASP A 54 2.66 0.63 -10.24
N TYR A 55 3.61 0.64 -9.30
CA TYR A 55 4.96 1.15 -9.53
C TYR A 55 5.99 0.59 -8.54
N ILE A 56 7.23 1.08 -8.63
CA ILE A 56 8.41 0.61 -7.90
C ILE A 56 8.25 0.66 -6.36
N SER A 57 7.42 1.57 -5.84
CA SER A 57 7.21 1.68 -4.39
C SER A 57 5.79 2.09 -4.06
N VAL A 58 5.23 1.51 -2.99
CA VAL A 58 3.92 1.90 -2.44
C VAL A 58 3.94 3.30 -1.85
N ALA A 59 5.08 3.78 -1.39
CA ALA A 59 5.22 5.10 -0.79
C ALA A 59 5.61 6.14 -1.85
N ALA A 60 5.10 7.37 -1.72
CA ALA A 60 5.58 8.47 -2.52
C ALA A 60 7.06 8.74 -2.19
N PHE A 61 7.83 9.28 -3.15
CA PHE A 61 9.27 9.47 -2.98
C PHE A 61 9.62 10.31 -1.73
N ASP A 62 8.91 11.40 -1.48
CA ASP A 62 9.13 12.28 -0.31
C ASP A 62 8.73 11.62 1.02
N HIS A 63 7.95 10.53 0.98
CA HIS A 63 7.46 9.79 2.14
C HIS A 63 7.95 8.34 2.16
N LEU A 64 9.03 8.05 1.41
CA LEU A 64 9.48 6.68 1.16
C LEU A 64 9.67 5.90 2.47
N ILE A 65 10.22 6.53 3.50
CA ILE A 65 10.43 5.89 4.79
C ILE A 65 9.16 5.97 5.65
N SER A 66 8.57 7.15 5.80
CA SER A 66 7.51 7.38 6.78
C SER A 66 6.22 6.62 6.45
N ALA A 67 5.83 6.50 5.18
CA ALA A 67 4.67 5.72 4.79
C ALA A 67 4.86 4.21 5.02
N HIS A 68 6.04 3.65 4.71
CA HIS A 68 6.34 2.24 5.04
C HIS A 68 6.33 2.03 6.55
N VAL A 69 6.92 2.95 7.31
CA VAL A 69 6.92 2.91 8.77
C VAL A 69 5.49 2.94 9.32
N ALA A 70 4.60 3.75 8.77
CA ALA A 70 3.19 3.78 9.17
C ALA A 70 2.48 2.43 8.93
N PHE A 71 2.68 1.82 7.75
CA PHE A 71 2.16 0.48 7.46
C PHE A 71 2.68 -0.60 8.41
N PHE A 72 3.96 -0.56 8.80
CA PHE A 72 4.56 -1.59 9.66
C PHE A 72 4.37 -1.36 11.17
N LYS A 73 4.38 -0.11 11.65
CA LYS A 73 4.26 0.18 13.09
C LYS A 73 2.90 -0.21 13.66
N ASN A 74 1.84 -0.04 12.89
CA ASN A 74 0.47 -0.27 13.35
C ASN A 74 -0.09 -1.67 13.02
N ALA A 75 0.78 -2.57 12.57
CA ALA A 75 0.48 -4.00 12.44
C ALA A 75 -0.01 -4.68 13.74
N GLY A 76 0.19 -4.04 14.91
CA GLY A 76 -0.19 -4.58 16.21
C GLY A 76 -1.01 -3.66 17.11
N TYR A 77 -1.48 -2.49 16.65
CA TYR A 77 -2.26 -1.56 17.48
C TYR A 77 -3.45 -0.99 16.71
N HIS A 78 -4.65 -1.44 17.08
CA HIS A 78 -5.92 -0.84 16.69
C HIS A 78 -6.69 -0.52 17.98
N PRO A 79 -7.09 0.74 18.25
CA PRO A 79 -7.64 1.16 19.54
C PRO A 79 -8.91 0.41 19.97
N SER A 80 -9.69 -0.12 19.03
CA SER A 80 -10.90 -0.89 19.33
C SER A 80 -10.68 -2.39 19.53
N ARG A 81 -9.45 -2.90 19.37
CA ARG A 81 -9.16 -4.34 19.38
C ARG A 81 -8.64 -4.76 20.75
N SER A 82 -9.35 -5.68 21.41
CA SER A 82 -8.96 -6.17 22.74
C SER A 82 -7.57 -6.83 22.70
N PRO A 83 -6.77 -6.75 23.79
CA PRO A 83 -5.42 -7.33 23.84
C PRO A 83 -5.35 -8.83 23.52
N GLU A 84 -6.48 -9.52 23.65
CA GLU A 84 -6.64 -10.96 23.59
C GLU A 84 -6.80 -11.50 22.16
N THR A 85 -7.17 -10.62 21.21
CA THR A 85 -7.27 -10.94 19.77
C THR A 85 -6.02 -10.52 18.99
N ARG A 86 -4.93 -10.20 19.71
CA ARG A 86 -3.64 -9.76 19.17
C ARG A 86 -2.84 -10.95 18.63
N GLN A 87 -3.36 -11.63 17.60
CA GLN A 87 -2.47 -12.38 16.72
C GLN A 87 -1.59 -11.37 15.99
N ARG A 88 -0.28 -11.61 15.94
CA ARG A 88 0.62 -10.89 15.02
C ARG A 88 0.15 -11.19 13.60
N GLU A 89 -0.69 -10.33 13.05
CA GLU A 89 -1.05 -10.37 11.64
C GLU A 89 -0.09 -9.41 10.92
N ASP A 90 1.01 -9.96 10.44
CA ASP A 90 2.08 -9.20 9.79
C ASP A 90 1.53 -8.52 8.52
N TRP A 91 1.71 -7.20 8.43
CA TRP A 91 1.43 -6.49 7.19
C TRP A 91 2.46 -6.90 6.14
N THR A 92 1.98 -7.18 4.93
CA THR A 92 2.86 -7.46 3.79
C THR A 92 2.69 -6.35 2.77
N ILE A 93 3.80 -5.69 2.40
CA ILE A 93 3.80 -4.66 1.36
C ILE A 93 4.39 -5.29 0.10
N HIS A 94 3.69 -5.17 -1.02
CA HIS A 94 4.22 -5.56 -2.32
C HIS A 94 4.25 -4.35 -3.26
N ALA A 95 5.39 -4.10 -3.88
CA ALA A 95 5.38 -3.40 -5.16
C ALA A 95 4.87 -4.39 -6.20
N ALA A 96 3.76 -4.09 -6.87
CA ALA A 96 3.30 -4.92 -7.97
C ALA A 96 4.03 -4.44 -9.22
N LEU A 97 4.95 -5.25 -9.74
CA LEU A 97 5.33 -5.16 -11.15
C LEU A 97 4.07 -5.51 -11.95
N LEU A 98 3.33 -4.49 -12.39
CA LEU A 98 2.33 -4.68 -13.43
C LEU A 98 3.07 -4.89 -14.74
N THR A 99 3.47 -6.14 -14.98
CA THR A 99 3.82 -6.57 -16.33
C THR A 99 2.52 -6.59 -17.12
N SER A 100 2.34 -5.64 -18.03
CA SER A 100 1.27 -5.76 -19.02
C SER A 100 1.67 -6.92 -19.94
N GLU A 101 1.07 -8.08 -19.72
CA GLU A 101 0.51 -8.89 -20.81
C GLU A 101 -0.30 -10.10 -20.33
N THR A 102 -0.14 -10.59 -19.10
CA THR A 102 -0.98 -11.69 -18.58
C THR A 102 -1.21 -11.62 -17.08
N GLY A 103 -2.49 -11.63 -16.70
CA GLY A 103 -3.09 -12.13 -15.46
C GLY A 103 -2.26 -12.28 -14.18
N TRP A 104 -2.79 -11.66 -13.13
CA TRP A 104 -2.78 -12.03 -11.71
C TRP A 104 -1.85 -13.18 -11.27
N LEU A 105 -0.92 -12.85 -10.36
CA LEU A 105 -0.41 -13.78 -9.33
C LEU A 105 -1.06 -13.44 -7.99
#